data_AF-A0A8B6G814-F1
#
_entry.id   AF-A0A8B6G814-F1
#
_cell.length_a   1.000
_cell.length_b   1.000
_cell.length_c   1.000
_cell.angle_alpha   90.00
_cell.angle_beta   90.00
_cell.angle_gamma   90.00
#
_symmetry.space_group_name_H-M   'P 1'
#
loop_
_entity.id
_entity.type
_entity.pdbx_description
1 polymer ?
#
loop_
_entity_poly.entity_id
_entity_poly.type
_entity_poly.pdbx_seq_one_letter_code
_entity_poly.pdbx_strand_id
1 'polypeptide(L)'
;MTELIGNTANDRATAYTDGSCMGNPGPCGAGAIIYTEDSRPAIRLHRPVAQRGSILLAELVAIVMVLEFCILERLHNTITTLKIFSDSQSAVGLLTLNWAPKSYIDVIRDIKEHIEGPKN
;
A
#
# COMPACT_ATOMS: atom_id res chain seq x y z
N MET A 1 14.77 39.08 -13.34
CA MET A 1 15.34 38.22 -12.30
C MET A 1 14.15 37.65 -11.56
N THR A 2 13.92 36.34 -11.67
CA THR A 2 12.77 35.70 -11.03
C THR A 2 13.28 34.96 -9.81
N GLU A 3 12.76 35.30 -8.64
CA GLU A 3 13.09 34.62 -7.38
C GLU A 3 11.95 33.66 -7.00
N LEU A 4 12.33 32.46 -6.59
CA LEU A 4 11.43 31.48 -6.01
C LEU A 4 11.07 31.92 -4.59
N ILE A 5 9.81 32.27 -4.35
CA ILE A 5 9.33 32.81 -3.06
C ILE A 5 8.93 31.69 -2.08
N GLY A 6 8.74 30.47 -2.57
CA GLY A 6 8.51 29.29 -1.74
C GLY A 6 8.30 28.04 -2.59
N ASN A 7 8.95 26.95 -2.19
CA ASN A 7 8.62 25.60 -2.62
C ASN A 7 7.88 24.93 -1.46
N THR A 8 6.56 24.79 -1.56
CA THR A 8 5.85 23.86 -0.70
C THR A 8 5.98 22.50 -1.34
N ALA A 9 7.06 21.77 -1.01
CA ALA A 9 7.23 20.41 -1.50
C ALA A 9 6.02 19.60 -1.01
N ASN A 10 5.11 19.27 -1.92
CA ASN A 10 4.06 18.30 -1.63
C ASN A 10 4.76 16.94 -1.70
N ASP A 11 5.50 16.61 -0.65
CA ASP A 11 6.19 15.33 -0.47
C ASP A 11 5.16 14.22 -0.26
N ARG A 12 4.39 13.93 -1.31
CA ARG A 12 3.19 13.11 -1.26
C ARG A 12 3.32 11.99 -2.28
N ALA A 13 3.11 10.77 -1.82
CA ALA A 13 2.86 9.64 -2.68
C ALA A 13 1.37 9.29 -2.68
N THR A 14 0.87 8.95 -3.85
CA THR A 14 -0.44 8.33 -4.04
C THR A 14 -0.24 6.96 -4.66
N ALA A 15 -0.75 5.92 -4.00
CA ALA A 15 -0.66 4.54 -4.43
C ALA A 15 -2.05 3.97 -4.68
N TYR A 16 -2.17 3.19 -5.76
CA TYR A 16 -3.34 2.39 -6.07
C TYR A 16 -2.93 0.92 -6.02
N THR A 17 -3.69 0.10 -5.29
CA THR A 17 -3.39 -1.31 -5.04
C THR A 17 -4.52 -2.19 -5.56
N ASP A 18 -4.17 -3.35 -6.10
CA ASP A 18 -5.12 -4.37 -6.54
C ASP A 18 -4.56 -5.77 -6.29
N GLY A 19 -5.40 -6.64 -5.75
CA GLY A 19 -5.13 -8.05 -5.55
C GLY A 19 -5.98 -8.90 -6.49
N SER A 20 -5.36 -9.87 -7.17
CA SER A 20 -6.10 -10.76 -8.08
C SER A 20 -5.86 -12.22 -7.74
N CYS A 21 -6.89 -13.05 -7.88
CA CYS A 21 -6.81 -14.50 -7.73
C CYS A 21 -7.67 -15.23 -8.77
N MET A 22 -7.14 -16.31 -9.34
CA MET A 22 -7.91 -17.24 -10.18
C MET A 22 -8.59 -18.28 -9.29
N GLY A 23 -9.78 -17.93 -8.79
CA GLY A 23 -10.53 -18.73 -7.81
C GLY A 23 -10.18 -18.37 -6.35
N ASN A 24 -11.04 -18.74 -5.40
CA ASN A 24 -10.89 -18.41 -3.99
C ASN A 24 -11.16 -19.66 -3.11
N PRO A 25 -10.15 -20.51 -2.83
CA PRO A 25 -8.72 -20.26 -3.04
C PRO A 25 -8.20 -20.61 -4.45
N GLY A 26 -7.11 -19.96 -4.88
CA GLY A 26 -6.49 -20.18 -6.18
C GLY A 26 -5.14 -19.44 -6.35
N PRO A 27 -4.50 -19.50 -7.54
CA PRO A 27 -3.28 -18.74 -7.80
C PRO A 27 -3.55 -17.24 -7.71
N CYS A 28 -2.70 -16.51 -6.98
CA CYS A 28 -2.89 -15.10 -6.66
C CYS A 28 -1.67 -14.24 -7.02
N GLY A 29 -1.93 -13.01 -7.41
CA GLY A 29 -0.95 -11.95 -7.66
C GLY A 29 -1.38 -10.64 -7.02
N ALA A 30 -0.42 -9.76 -6.78
CA ALA A 30 -0.67 -8.43 -6.24
C ALA A 30 0.04 -7.39 -7.10
N GLY A 31 -0.59 -6.23 -7.26
CA GLY A 31 -0.09 -5.10 -8.04
C GLY A 31 -0.29 -3.77 -7.34
N ALA A 32 0.61 -2.83 -7.61
CA ALA A 32 0.42 -1.44 -7.21
C ALA A 32 1.04 -0.45 -8.22
N ILE A 33 0.45 0.74 -8.31
CA ILE A 33 1.02 1.88 -9.02
C ILE A 33 1.18 3.04 -8.04
N ILE A 34 2.37 3.63 -7.98
CA ILE A 34 2.70 4.73 -7.08
C ILE A 34 3.09 5.96 -7.91
N TYR A 35 2.46 7.09 -7.60
CA TYR A 35 2.76 8.41 -8.13
C TYR A 35 3.37 9.27 -7.01
N THR A 36 4.54 9.85 -7.26
CA THR A 36 5.06 10.99 -6.48
C THR A 36 4.97 12.24 -7.35
N GLU A 37 5.06 13.45 -6.76
CA GLU A 37 4.98 14.68 -7.56
C GLU A 37 6.02 14.75 -8.68
N ASP A 38 7.22 14.23 -8.43
CA ASP A 38 8.32 14.25 -9.41
C ASP A 38 8.41 12.97 -10.27
N SER A 39 7.68 11.91 -9.93
CA SER A 39 7.84 10.60 -10.62
C SER A 39 6.98 10.51 -11.88
N ARG A 40 7.58 10.89 -13.02
CA ARG A 40 7.17 10.39 -14.33
C ARG A 40 8.34 9.60 -14.96
N PRO A 41 8.19 8.31 -15.26
CA PRO A 41 6.96 7.50 -15.17
C PRO A 41 6.60 7.06 -13.73
N ALA A 42 5.34 6.67 -13.53
CA ALA A 42 4.87 6.09 -12.27
C ALA A 42 5.61 4.80 -11.92
N ILE A 43 5.85 4.58 -10.63
CA ILE A 43 6.46 3.35 -10.11
C ILE A 43 5.42 2.24 -10.17
N ARG A 44 5.83 1.07 -10.68
CA ARG A 44 4.96 -0.10 -10.82
C ARG A 44 5.54 -1.23 -9.98
N LEU A 45 4.73 -1.79 -9.09
CA LEU A 45 5.08 -2.94 -8.27
C LEU A 45 4.15 -4.09 -8.66
N HIS A 46 4.70 -5.30 -8.74
CA HIS A 46 3.92 -6.51 -8.90
C HIS A 46 4.68 -7.72 -8.37
N ARG A 47 3.99 -8.67 -7.75
CA ARG A 47 4.59 -9.97 -7.40
C ARG A 47 3.56 -11.10 -7.40
N PRO A 48 3.96 -12.34 -7.74
CA PRO A 48 3.17 -13.51 -7.41
C PRO A 48 3.04 -13.61 -5.88
N VAL A 49 1.86 -13.99 -5.41
CA VAL A 49 1.56 -14.06 -3.97
C VAL A 49 1.57 -15.50 -3.47
N ALA A 50 0.77 -16.37 -4.11
CA ALA A 50 0.67 -17.77 -3.74
C ALA A 50 0.04 -18.58 -4.88
N GLN A 51 0.40 -19.87 -5.01
CA GLN A 51 -0.27 -20.77 -5.93
C GLN A 51 -1.69 -21.15 -5.46
N ARG A 52 -1.95 -21.06 -4.14
CA ARG A 52 -3.25 -21.33 -3.51
C ARG A 52 -3.49 -20.35 -2.36
N GLY A 53 -3.79 -19.10 -2.72
CA GLY A 53 -4.13 -18.02 -1.81
C GLY A 53 -5.61 -17.66 -1.86
N SER A 54 -6.02 -16.64 -1.09
CA SER A 54 -7.35 -16.04 -1.14
C SER A 54 -7.27 -14.64 -1.74
N ILE A 55 -8.41 -14.13 -2.22
CA ILE A 55 -8.49 -12.74 -2.70
C ILE A 55 -8.06 -11.75 -1.62
N LEU A 56 -8.47 -11.96 -0.37
CA LEU A 56 -8.06 -11.10 0.75
C LEU A 56 -6.53 -11.09 0.95
N LEU A 57 -5.86 -12.23 0.79
CA LEU A 57 -4.40 -12.29 0.89
C LEU A 57 -3.75 -11.46 -0.23
N ALA A 58 -4.25 -11.55 -1.45
CA ALA A 58 -3.72 -10.79 -2.58
C ALA A 58 -3.84 -9.27 -2.34
N GLU A 59 -4.98 -8.82 -1.84
CA GLU A 59 -5.26 -7.41 -1.50
C GLU A 59 -4.35 -6.89 -0.38
N LEU A 60 -4.24 -7.64 0.71
CA LEU A 60 -3.36 -7.27 1.82
C LEU A 60 -1.90 -7.21 1.38
N VAL A 61 -1.46 -8.14 0.53
CA VAL A 61 -0.10 -8.13 -0.01
C VAL A 61 0.12 -6.94 -0.95
N ALA A 62 -0.88 -6.52 -1.73
CA ALA A 62 -0.78 -5.31 -2.56
C ALA A 62 -0.51 -4.05 -1.73
N ILE A 63 -1.18 -3.93 -0.57
CA ILE A 63 -0.96 -2.83 0.39
C ILE A 63 0.43 -2.93 1.02
N VAL A 64 0.84 -4.13 1.47
CA VAL A 64 2.17 -4.35 2.06
C VAL A 64 3.28 -3.95 1.10
N MET A 65 3.18 -4.29 -0.20
CA MET A 65 4.19 -3.89 -1.19
C MET A 65 4.38 -2.36 -1.25
N VAL A 66 3.30 -1.60 -1.14
CA VAL A 66 3.38 -0.13 -1.12
C VAL A 66 4.05 0.36 0.15
N LEU A 67 3.69 -0.21 1.31
CA LEU A 67 4.30 0.17 2.59
C LEU A 67 5.79 -0.17 2.64
N GLU A 68 6.18 -1.37 2.21
CA GLU A 68 7.59 -1.80 2.07
C GLU A 68 8.37 -0.80 1.20
N PHE A 69 7.87 -0.53 -0.01
CA PHE A 69 8.55 0.35 -0.95
C PHE A 69 8.65 1.80 -0.44
N CYS A 70 7.55 2.34 0.07
CA CYS A 70 7.46 3.75 0.43
C CYS A 70 8.09 4.07 1.79
N ILE A 71 7.88 3.22 2.79
CA ILE A 71 8.22 3.51 4.19
C ILE A 71 9.52 2.81 4.60
N LEU A 72 9.80 1.61 4.08
CA LEU A 72 10.96 0.83 4.52
C LEU A 72 12.17 0.97 3.59
N GLU A 73 11.94 1.14 2.29
CA GLU A 73 13.02 1.05 1.31
C GLU A 73 13.42 2.41 0.71
N ARG A 74 12.54 3.03 -0.09
CA ARG A 74 12.98 4.03 -1.08
C ARG A 74 12.49 5.45 -0.88
N LEU A 75 11.27 5.64 -0.40
CA LEU A 75 10.66 6.99 -0.34
C LEU A 75 10.60 7.58 1.07
N HIS A 76 11.11 6.88 2.09
CA HIS A 76 10.92 7.24 3.50
C HIS A 76 11.45 8.62 3.89
N ASN A 77 12.47 9.13 3.21
CA ASN A 77 13.02 10.48 3.41
C ASN A 77 12.51 11.52 2.40
N THR A 78 11.64 11.11 1.47
CA THR A 78 11.21 11.92 0.33
C THR A 78 9.71 12.16 0.33
N ILE A 79 8.94 11.37 1.08
CA ILE A 79 7.50 11.57 1.25
C ILE A 79 7.17 11.79 2.73
N THR A 80 6.36 12.79 3.00
CA THR A 80 5.77 13.06 4.31
C THR A 80 4.35 12.54 4.42
N THR A 81 3.69 12.30 3.28
CA THR A 81 2.32 11.76 3.23
C THR A 81 2.21 10.63 2.20
N LEU A 82 1.68 9.49 2.61
CA LEU A 82 1.32 8.39 1.72
C LEU A 82 -0.20 8.18 1.74
N LYS A 83 -0.83 8.22 0.57
CA LYS A 83 -2.24 7.83 0.39
C LYS A 83 -2.31 6.51 -0.36
N ILE A 84 -2.98 5.52 0.21
CA ILE A 84 -3.18 4.21 -0.42
C ILE A 84 -4.67 4.04 -0.74
N PHE A 85 -4.98 3.69 -1.98
CA PHE A 85 -6.32 3.44 -2.48
C PHE A 85 -6.46 1.96 -2.86
N SER A 86 -7.49 1.31 -2.32
CA SER A 86 -7.93 -0.05 -2.65
C SER A 86 -9.45 -0.04 -2.76
N ASP A 87 -10.00 -0.82 -3.69
CA ASP A 87 -11.44 -1.06 -3.83
C ASP A 87 -11.92 -2.29 -3.02
N SER A 88 -10.98 -3.02 -2.40
CA SER A 88 -11.29 -4.15 -1.52
C SER A 88 -11.91 -3.70 -0.20
N GLN A 89 -13.24 -3.74 -0.13
CA GLN A 89 -13.99 -3.45 1.10
C GLN A 89 -13.52 -4.28 2.29
N SER A 90 -13.12 -5.54 2.06
CA SER A 90 -12.63 -6.42 3.11
C SER A 90 -11.30 -5.94 3.67
N ALA A 91 -10.32 -5.63 2.80
CA ALA A 91 -9.03 -5.11 3.25
C ALA A 91 -9.19 -3.76 3.95
N VAL A 92 -9.95 -2.83 3.34
CA VAL A 92 -10.23 -1.51 3.91
C VAL A 92 -10.89 -1.64 5.29
N GLY A 93 -11.96 -2.42 5.40
CA GLY A 93 -12.69 -2.55 6.67
C GLY A 93 -11.87 -3.21 7.79
N LEU A 94 -11.03 -4.19 7.46
CA LEU A 94 -10.10 -4.78 8.43
C LEU A 94 -9.05 -3.78 8.91
N LEU A 95 -8.51 -2.96 8.02
CA LEU A 95 -7.41 -2.05 8.32
C LEU A 95 -7.86 -0.73 8.96
N THR A 96 -9.03 -0.19 8.58
CA THR A 96 -9.46 1.17 8.98
C THR A 96 -10.72 1.21 9.84
N LEU A 97 -11.58 0.18 9.77
CA LEU A 97 -12.89 0.15 10.47
C LEU A 97 -12.92 -0.81 11.66
N ASN A 98 -11.76 -1.32 12.09
CA ASN A 98 -11.64 -2.27 13.20
C ASN A 98 -12.52 -3.51 13.09
N TRP A 99 -12.77 -4.00 11.87
CA TRP A 99 -13.41 -5.29 11.68
C TRP A 99 -12.53 -6.41 12.24
N ALA A 100 -13.15 -7.39 12.89
CA ALA A 100 -12.43 -8.51 13.48
C ALA A 100 -11.87 -9.44 12.38
N PRO A 101 -10.54 -9.66 12.32
CA PRO A 101 -9.94 -10.54 11.33
C PRO A 101 -10.27 -12.00 11.63
N LYS A 102 -10.69 -12.75 10.60
CA LYS A 102 -10.87 -14.22 10.66
C LYS A 102 -9.64 -15.00 10.18
N SER A 103 -8.74 -14.32 9.46
CA SER A 103 -7.52 -14.87 8.87
C SER A 103 -6.50 -13.77 8.70
N TYR A 104 -5.23 -14.12 8.49
CA TYR A 104 -4.11 -13.19 8.27
C TYR A 104 -3.94 -12.14 9.39
N ILE A 105 -4.20 -12.56 10.63
CA ILE A 105 -4.24 -11.68 11.81
C ILE A 105 -2.90 -10.94 11.99
N ASP A 106 -1.78 -11.66 11.87
CA ASP A 106 -0.45 -11.06 12.01
C ASP A 106 -0.18 -10.02 10.91
N VAL A 107 -0.46 -10.36 9.65
CA VAL A 107 -0.31 -9.41 8.52
C VAL A 107 -1.14 -8.15 8.74
N ILE A 108 -2.39 -8.30 9.18
CA ILE A 108 -3.29 -7.17 9.44
C ILE A 108 -2.78 -6.30 10.60
N ARG A 109 -2.29 -6.94 11.68
CA ARG A 109 -1.68 -6.22 12.81
C ARG A 109 -0.47 -5.43 12.35
N ASP A 110 0.44 -6.08 11.63
CA ASP A 110 1.69 -5.45 11.18
C ASP A 110 1.39 -4.26 10.24
N ILE A 111 0.43 -4.39 9.32
CA ILE A 111 -0.02 -3.26 8.49
C ILE A 111 -0.58 -2.12 9.34
N LYS A 112 -1.43 -2.41 10.33
CA LYS A 112 -2.01 -1.39 11.21
C LYS A 112 -0.96 -0.62 11.99
N GLU A 113 0.06 -1.31 12.49
CA GLU A 113 1.18 -0.66 13.19
C GLU A 113 1.92 0.34 12.30
N HIS A 114 2.08 0.04 11.01
CA HIS A 114 2.67 0.97 10.05
C HIS A 114 1.75 2.15 9.68
N ILE A 115 0.42 1.94 9.67
CA ILE A 115 -0.56 2.99 9.39
C ILE A 115 -0.71 3.96 10.57
N GLU A 116 -0.72 3.45 11.80
CA GLU A 116 -0.90 4.25 13.03
C GLU A 116 0.36 5.07 13.38
N GLY A 117 1.54 4.69 12.86
CA GLY A 117 2.82 5.32 13.19
C GLY A 117 3.34 4.92 14.58
N PRO A 118 4.54 5.37 14.97
CA PRO A 118 5.09 5.08 16.29
C PRO A 118 4.16 5.62 17.38
N LYS A 119 3.74 4.74 18.29
CA LYS A 119 3.02 5.14 19.51
C LYS A 119 4.05 5.76 20.45
N ASN A 120 3.93 7.07 20.67
CA ASN A 120 4.72 7.81 21.66
C ASN A 120 4.57 7.23 23.07
#